data_AF-A0A959PU80-F1
#
_entry.id   AF-A0A959PU80-F1
#
_cell.length_a   1.000
_cell.length_b   1.000
_cell.length_c   1.000
_cell.angle_alpha   90.00
_cell.angle_beta   90.00
_cell.angle_gamma   90.00
#
_symmetry.space_group_name_H-M   'P 1'
#
loop_
_entity.id
_entity.type
_entity.pdbx_description
1 polymer ?
#
loop_
_entity_poly.entity_id
_entity_poly.type
_entity_poly.pdbx_seq_one_letter_code
_entity_poly.pdbx_strand_id
1 'polypeptide(L)'
;MENEHYIDFARDLIYRGADHLEVQEALRSRQRSKEDIRRIMIILESDFVKYQLAEQERSKVLNQFFVGLFVVVIGLGMTGYGILTTAYQQKILYGLIVAGAWWALRNWLRFRQPVEDFIPREVVHRRRRFKKRF
;
A
#
# COMPACT_ATOMS: atom_id res chain seq x y z
N MET A 1 23.91 -10.59 19.43
CA MET A 1 23.71 -11.44 18.23
C MET A 1 22.41 -12.23 18.31
N GLU A 2 22.04 -12.82 19.46
CA GLU A 2 20.80 -13.61 19.57
C GLU A 2 19.49 -12.82 19.30
N ASN A 3 19.43 -11.55 19.70
CA ASN A 3 18.26 -10.70 19.47
C ASN A 3 18.07 -10.24 18.02
N GLU A 4 19.11 -10.22 17.17
CA GLU A 4 18.99 -9.76 15.78
C GLU A 4 18.13 -10.72 14.94
N HIS A 5 18.29 -12.03 15.15
CA HIS A 5 17.49 -13.04 14.46
C HIS A 5 15.98 -12.93 14.79
N TYR A 6 15.63 -12.57 16.03
CA TYR A 6 14.24 -12.35 16.42
C TYR A 6 13.65 -11.06 15.84
N ILE A 7 14.46 -10.01 15.71
CA ILE A 7 14.06 -8.75 15.07
C ILE A 7 13.77 -9.01 13.59
N ASP A 8 14.64 -9.73 12.88
CA ASP A 8 14.44 -10.00 11.45
C ASP A 8 13.23 -10.91 11.20
N PHE A 9 13.02 -11.93 12.05
CA PHE A 9 11.82 -12.77 12.01
C PHE A 9 10.53 -11.96 12.22
N ALA A 10 10.51 -11.10 13.24
CA ALA A 10 9.34 -10.28 13.52
C ALA A 10 9.11 -9.23 12.44
N ARG A 11 10.18 -8.70 11.84
CA ARG A 11 10.08 -7.79 10.69
C ARG A 11 9.46 -8.48 9.47
N ASP A 12 9.83 -9.72 9.17
CA ASP A 12 9.21 -10.51 8.10
C ASP A 12 7.71 -10.74 8.36
N LEU A 13 7.33 -11.04 9.61
CA LEU A 13 5.90 -11.14 10.00
C LEU A 13 5.14 -9.83 9.75
N ILE A 14 5.72 -8.69 10.11
CA ILE A 14 5.09 -7.37 9.87
C ILE A 14 4.86 -7.14 8.37
N TYR A 15 5.85 -7.45 7.52
CA TYR A 15 5.71 -7.27 6.07
C TYR A 15 4.74 -8.26 5.41
N ARG A 16 4.40 -9.34 6.11
CA ARG A 16 3.31 -10.27 5.72
C ARG A 16 1.93 -9.80 6.19
N GLY A 17 1.85 -8.70 6.92
CA GLY A 17 0.59 -8.13 7.43
C GLY A 17 0.19 -8.61 8.82
N ALA A 18 1.11 -9.20 9.59
CA ALA A 18 0.81 -9.61 10.95
C ALA A 18 0.59 -8.39 11.86
N ASP A 19 -0.38 -8.50 12.76
CA ASP A 19 -0.71 -7.41 13.67
C ASP A 19 0.22 -7.36 14.90
N HIS A 20 0.06 -6.33 15.71
CA HIS A 20 0.93 -6.09 16.87
C HIS A 20 0.81 -7.19 17.95
N LEU A 21 -0.33 -7.91 18.00
CA LEU A 21 -0.58 -9.00 18.93
C LEU A 21 0.01 -10.31 18.40
N GLU A 22 -0.19 -10.61 17.12
CA GLU A 22 0.36 -11.78 16.42
C GLU A 22 1.89 -11.80 16.48
N VAL A 23 2.54 -10.66 16.23
CA VAL A 23 4.01 -10.56 16.35
C VAL A 23 4.45 -10.77 17.80
N GLN A 24 3.69 -10.26 18.78
CA GLN A 24 4.01 -10.46 20.19
C GLN A 24 3.84 -11.92 20.60
N GLU A 25 2.80 -12.61 20.15
CA GLU A 25 2.56 -14.03 20.41
C GLU A 25 3.63 -14.91 19.72
N ALA A 26 3.96 -14.60 18.48
CA ALA A 26 5.03 -15.29 17.75
C ALA A 26 6.38 -15.13 18.46
N LEU A 27 6.69 -13.94 18.98
CA LEU A 27 7.89 -13.71 19.78
C LEU A 27 7.84 -14.42 21.14
N ARG A 28 6.68 -14.42 21.84
CA ARG A 28 6.51 -15.16 23.11
C ARG A 28 6.69 -16.66 22.96
N SER A 29 6.28 -17.23 21.83
CA SER A 29 6.46 -18.67 21.55
C SER A 29 7.94 -19.07 21.42
N ARG A 30 8.81 -18.13 21.05
CA ARG A 30 10.24 -18.38 20.78
C ARG A 30 11.17 -17.81 21.86
N GLN A 31 10.79 -16.75 22.55
CA GLN A 31 11.60 -16.06 23.56
C GLN A 31 10.87 -16.02 24.90
N ARG A 32 11.53 -16.48 25.98
CA ARG A 32 10.93 -16.52 27.33
C ARG A 32 11.01 -15.20 28.09
N SER A 33 11.98 -14.34 27.77
CA SER A 33 12.21 -13.09 28.48
C SER A 33 11.23 -12.00 28.03
N LYS A 34 10.31 -11.61 28.92
CA LYS A 34 9.34 -10.52 28.65
C LYS A 34 10.03 -9.18 28.37
N GLU A 35 11.19 -8.95 28.97
CA GLU A 35 11.96 -7.71 28.82
C GLU A 35 12.60 -7.59 27.44
N ASP A 36 13.09 -8.70 26.89
CA ASP A 36 13.67 -8.72 25.54
C ASP A 36 12.59 -8.56 24.47
N ILE A 37 11.44 -9.22 24.64
CA ILE A 37 10.27 -9.02 23.76
C ILE A 37 9.88 -7.54 23.74
N ARG A 38 9.81 -6.90 24.92
CA ARG A 38 9.46 -5.47 25.00
C ARG A 38 10.47 -4.59 24.27
N ARG A 39 11.77 -4.86 24.40
CA ARG A 39 12.81 -4.14 23.65
C ARG A 39 12.68 -4.32 22.14
N ILE A 40 12.42 -5.55 21.69
CA ILE A 40 12.23 -5.86 20.27
C ILE A 40 11.00 -5.13 19.71
N MET A 41 9.88 -5.15 20.43
CA MET A 41 8.66 -4.45 20.00
C MET A 41 8.87 -2.93 19.86
N ILE A 42 9.62 -2.30 20.77
CA ILE A 42 9.95 -0.85 20.66
C ILE A 42 10.76 -0.56 19.39
N ILE A 43 11.70 -1.45 19.03
CA ILE A 43 12.50 -1.28 17.81
C ILE A 43 11.63 -1.43 16.55
N LEU A 44 10.67 -2.35 16.58
CA LEU A 44 9.78 -2.69 15.47
C LEU A 44 8.60 -1.72 15.29
N GLU A 45 8.27 -0.90 16.28
CA GLU A 45 7.20 0.09 16.21
C GLU A 45 7.32 0.97 14.95
N SER A 46 8.55 1.39 14.62
CA SER A 46 8.81 2.15 13.39
C SER A 46 8.58 1.37 12.09
N ASP A 47 8.66 0.05 12.12
CA ASP A 47 8.41 -0.82 10.97
C ASP A 47 6.91 -1.11 10.81
N PHE A 48 6.15 -1.26 11.91
CA PHE A 48 4.68 -1.30 11.89
C PHE A 48 4.08 -0.04 11.25
N VAL A 49 4.54 1.15 11.66
CA VAL A 49 4.04 2.42 11.12
C VAL A 49 4.31 2.52 9.62
N LYS A 50 5.48 2.09 9.14
CA LYS A 50 5.80 2.08 7.71
C LYS A 50 4.89 1.14 6.93
N TYR A 51 4.66 -0.05 7.46
CA TYR A 51 3.78 -1.03 6.82
C TYR A 51 2.36 -0.48 6.71
N GLN A 52 1.81 0.08 7.79
CA GLN A 52 0.48 0.69 7.78
C GLN A 52 0.36 1.85 6.78
N LEU A 53 1.38 2.70 6.69
CA LEU A 53 1.42 3.78 5.69
C LEU A 53 1.44 3.22 4.26
N ALA A 54 2.24 2.19 4.01
CA ALA A 54 2.33 1.53 2.72
C ALA A 54 1.01 0.85 2.33
N GLU A 55 0.33 0.20 3.28
CA GLU A 55 -1.00 -0.39 3.09
C GLU A 55 -2.08 0.65 2.82
N GLN A 56 -2.00 1.81 3.51
CA GLN A 56 -2.88 2.94 3.24
C GLN A 56 -2.64 3.51 1.83
N GLU A 57 -1.39 3.64 1.38
CA GLU A 57 -1.08 4.07 0.02
C GLU A 57 -1.58 3.07 -1.02
N ARG A 58 -1.40 1.77 -0.77
CA ARG A 58 -1.94 0.70 -1.63
C ARG A 58 -3.46 0.79 -1.73
N SER A 59 -4.14 1.04 -0.61
CA SER A 59 -5.59 1.26 -0.56
C SER A 59 -6.04 2.51 -1.34
N LYS A 60 -5.26 3.60 -1.28
CA LYS A 60 -5.51 4.80 -2.10
C LYS A 60 -5.40 4.49 -3.59
N VAL A 61 -4.39 3.73 -4.00
CA VAL A 61 -4.23 3.31 -5.40
C VAL A 61 -5.39 2.42 -5.86
N LEU A 62 -5.88 1.53 -5.00
CA LEU A 62 -7.08 0.75 -5.29
C LEU A 62 -8.33 1.63 -5.47
N ASN A 63 -8.51 2.66 -4.64
CA ASN A 63 -9.59 3.62 -4.81
C ASN A 63 -9.46 4.40 -6.13
N GLN A 64 -8.24 4.82 -6.51
CA GLN A 64 -7.98 5.48 -7.79
C GLN A 64 -8.30 4.56 -8.99
N PHE A 65 -8.04 3.26 -8.87
CA PHE A 65 -8.47 2.27 -9.86
C PHE A 65 -10.00 2.25 -10.01
N PHE A 66 -10.75 2.20 -8.91
CA PHE A 66 -12.22 2.23 -8.96
C PHE A 66 -12.78 3.53 -9.54
N VAL A 67 -12.17 4.67 -9.24
CA VAL A 67 -12.55 5.95 -9.86
C VAL A 67 -12.35 5.90 -11.38
N GLY A 68 -11.20 5.40 -11.85
CA GLY A 68 -10.94 5.22 -13.28
C GLY A 68 -11.96 4.29 -13.94
N LEU A 69 -12.30 3.17 -13.29
CA LEU A 69 -13.31 2.24 -13.78
C LEU A 69 -14.70 2.87 -13.84
N PHE A 70 -15.09 3.66 -12.84
CA PHE A 70 -16.36 4.37 -12.82
C PHE A 70 -16.49 5.38 -13.96
N VAL A 71 -15.41 6.13 -14.27
CA VAL A 71 -15.36 7.02 -15.43
C VAL A 71 -15.58 6.27 -16.74
N VAL A 72 -14.98 5.08 -16.90
CA VAL A 72 -15.18 4.22 -18.07
C VAL A 72 -16.64 3.79 -18.18
N VAL A 73 -17.26 3.35 -17.09
CA VAL A 73 -18.67 2.90 -17.07
C VAL A 73 -19.61 4.04 -17.44
N ILE A 74 -19.42 5.25 -16.89
CA ILE A 74 -20.21 6.44 -17.27
C ILE A 74 -20.02 6.75 -18.75
N GLY A 75 -18.77 6.78 -19.23
CA GLY A 75 -18.48 7.07 -20.63
C GLY A 75 -19.12 6.08 -21.59
N LEU A 76 -19.09 4.77 -21.28
CA LEU A 76 -19.77 3.74 -22.05
C LEU A 76 -21.29 3.90 -22.01
N GLY A 77 -21.87 4.19 -20.84
CA GLY A 77 -23.31 4.43 -20.69
C GLY A 77 -23.79 5.62 -21.51
N MET A 78 -23.07 6.75 -21.45
CA MET A 78 -23.38 7.93 -22.26
C MET A 78 -23.18 7.67 -23.76
N THR A 79 -22.19 6.85 -24.13
CA THR A 79 -21.98 6.46 -25.54
C THR A 79 -23.16 5.63 -26.05
N GLY A 80 -23.60 4.63 -25.27
CA GLY A 80 -24.78 3.81 -25.59
C GLY A 80 -26.05 4.66 -25.74
N TYR A 81 -26.27 5.60 -24.83
CA TYR A 81 -27.38 6.55 -24.92
C TYR A 81 -27.29 7.49 -26.14
N GLY A 82 -26.08 7.97 -26.46
CA GLY A 82 -25.83 8.82 -27.63
C GLY A 82 -26.09 8.12 -28.96
N ILE A 83 -25.81 6.82 -29.05
CA ILE A 83 -26.15 5.98 -30.21
C ILE A 83 -27.67 5.89 -30.38
N LEU A 84 -28.42 5.70 -29.29
CA LEU A 84 -29.89 5.62 -29.31
C LEU A 84 -30.56 6.95 -29.69
N THR A 85 -29.92 8.07 -29.39
CA THR A 85 -30.49 9.42 -29.56
C THR A 85 -29.92 10.19 -30.76
N THR A 86 -29.08 9.57 -31.59
CA THR A 86 -28.42 10.19 -32.78
C THR A 86 -27.58 11.45 -32.47
N ALA A 87 -27.13 11.61 -31.22
CA ALA A 87 -26.35 12.76 -30.79
C ALA A 87 -24.87 12.64 -31.20
N TYR A 88 -24.34 13.66 -31.90
CA TYR A 88 -23.03 13.65 -32.57
C TYR A 88 -21.81 13.93 -31.65
N GLN A 89 -21.94 13.89 -30.32
CA GLN A 89 -20.85 14.22 -29.38
C GLN A 89 -19.90 13.05 -29.06
N GLN A 90 -19.75 12.10 -29.98
CA GLN A 90 -19.09 10.82 -29.71
C GLN A 90 -17.57 10.93 -29.50
N LYS A 91 -16.89 11.85 -30.20
CA LYS A 91 -15.41 11.93 -30.19
C LYS A 91 -14.81 12.29 -28.82
N ILE A 92 -15.46 13.18 -28.07
CA ILE A 92 -14.97 13.62 -26.74
C ILE A 92 -15.18 12.50 -25.71
N LEU A 93 -16.31 11.78 -25.80
CA LEU A 93 -16.60 10.63 -24.94
C LEU A 93 -15.58 9.51 -25.09
N TYR A 94 -15.21 9.16 -26.32
CA TYR A 94 -14.21 8.10 -26.54
C TYR A 94 -12.85 8.47 -25.94
N GLY A 95 -12.43 9.74 -26.03
CA GLY A 95 -11.21 10.22 -25.38
C GLY A 95 -11.26 10.03 -23.85
N LEU A 96 -12.39 10.35 -23.23
CA LEU A 96 -12.63 10.15 -21.79
C LEU A 96 -12.60 8.68 -21.38
N ILE A 97 -13.22 7.80 -22.18
CA ILE A 97 -13.23 6.35 -21.94
C ILE A 97 -11.81 5.79 -22.00
N VAL A 98 -11.06 6.14 -23.05
CA VAL A 98 -9.67 5.67 -23.21
C VAL A 98 -8.78 6.20 -22.09
N ALA A 99 -8.91 7.48 -21.72
CA ALA A 99 -8.17 8.06 -20.60
C ALA A 99 -8.51 7.40 -19.26
N GLY A 100 -9.79 7.16 -18.99
CA GLY A 100 -10.26 6.45 -17.79
C GLY A 100 -9.74 5.01 -17.73
N ALA A 101 -9.79 4.29 -18.85
CA ALA A 101 -9.30 2.91 -18.95
C ALA A 101 -7.78 2.84 -18.75
N TRP A 102 -7.03 3.77 -19.36
CA TRP A 102 -5.59 3.90 -19.15
C TRP A 102 -5.25 4.19 -17.69
N TRP A 103 -5.98 5.11 -17.06
CA TRP A 103 -5.77 5.46 -15.65
C TRP A 103 -6.09 4.29 -14.72
N ALA A 104 -7.19 3.57 -14.96
CA ALA A 104 -7.52 2.36 -14.23
C ALA A 104 -6.41 1.31 -14.39
N LEU A 105 -5.99 1.01 -15.62
CA LEU A 105 -4.94 0.03 -15.88
C LEU A 105 -3.63 0.38 -15.15
N ARG A 106 -3.22 1.65 -15.18
CA ARG A 106 -2.02 2.12 -14.48
C ARG A 106 -2.11 1.90 -12.97
N ASN A 107 -3.25 2.21 -12.35
CA ASN A 107 -3.44 2.02 -10.91
C ASN A 107 -3.55 0.55 -10.54
N TRP A 108 -4.16 -0.28 -11.39
CA TRP A 108 -4.21 -1.73 -11.19
C TRP A 108 -2.80 -2.34 -11.19
N LEU A 109 -1.98 -1.98 -12.17
CA LEU A 109 -0.59 -2.44 -12.24
C LEU A 109 0.21 -2.00 -11.01
N ARG A 110 0.00 -0.76 -10.54
CA ARG A 110 0.63 -0.26 -9.32
C ARG A 110 0.13 -1.02 -8.08
N PHE A 111 -1.16 -1.30 -7.95
CA PHE A 111 -1.73 -2.06 -6.83
C PHE A 111 -1.18 -3.50 -6.71
N ARG A 112 -0.80 -4.13 -7.83
CA ARG A 112 -0.19 -5.46 -7.85
C ARG A 112 1.27 -5.49 -7.39
N GLN A 113 1.92 -4.34 -7.22
CA GLN A 113 3.27 -4.27 -6.67
C GLN A 113 3.29 -4.67 -5.19
N PRO A 114 4.41 -5.23 -4.70
CA PRO A 114 4.56 -5.57 -3.28
C PRO A 114 4.42 -4.31 -2.42
N VAL A 115 3.90 -4.48 -1.19
CA VAL A 115 3.65 -3.38 -0.24
C VAL A 115 4.95 -2.61 0.09
N GLU A 116 6.10 -3.28 0.01
CA GLU A 116 7.43 -2.69 0.19
C GLU A 116 7.72 -1.51 -0.76
N ASP A 117 7.17 -1.56 -1.99
CA ASP A 117 7.35 -0.49 -3.00
C ASP A 117 6.50 0.75 -2.69
N PHE A 118 5.53 0.64 -1.78
CA PHE A 118 4.70 1.74 -1.30
C PHE A 118 5.28 2.43 -0.06
N ILE A 119 6.43 1.98 0.45
CA ILE A 119 7.05 2.65 1.60
C ILE A 119 7.68 3.96 1.13
N PRO A 120 7.25 5.13 1.66
CA PRO A 120 7.76 6.41 1.21
C PRO A 120 9.27 6.54 1.51
N ARG A 121 10.07 6.80 0.46
CA ARG A 121 11.55 6.94 0.56
C ARG A 121 11.99 8.02 1.56
N GLU A 122 11.14 8.99 1.88
CA GLU A 122 11.43 10.06 2.84
C GLU A 122 11.61 9.55 4.29
N VAL A 123 10.93 8.46 4.67
CA VAL A 123 11.09 7.82 5.98
C VAL A 123 12.49 7.21 6.12
N VAL A 124 13.09 6.77 5.01
CA VAL A 124 14.46 6.25 4.95
C VAL A 124 15.49 7.37 5.20
N HIS A 125 15.22 8.59 4.75
CA HIS A 125 16.15 9.73 4.89
C HIS A 125 16.15 10.38 6.27
N ARG A 126 15.03 10.41 7.01
CA ARG A 126 15.05 10.89 8.41
C ARG A 126 15.98 10.06 9.30
N ARG A 127 16.02 8.73 9.13
CA ARG A 127 16.95 7.85 9.86
C ARG A 127 18.42 8.20 9.60
N ARG A 128 18.78 8.51 8.35
CA ARG A 128 20.19 8.86 8.01
C ARG A 128 20.63 10.21 8.59
N ARG A 129 19.73 11.19 8.73
CA ARG A 129 20.07 12.48 9.35
C ARG A 129 20.18 12.40 10.88
N PHE A 130 19.35 11.59 11.54
CA PHE A 130 19.44 11.41 12.99
C PHE A 130 20.73 10.68 13.39
N LYS A 131 21.15 9.66 12.64
CA LYS A 131 22.40 8.92 12.88
C LYS A 131 23.69 9.70 12.56
N LYS A 132 23.58 10.90 11.98
CA LYS A 132 24.73 11.81 11.75
C LYS A 132 24.81 12.95 12.77
N ARG A 133 23.79 13.11 13.62
CA ARG A 133 23.73 14.16 14.65
C ARG A 133 23.97 13.63 16.07
N PHE A 134 24.08 12.32 16.24
CA PHE A 134 24.50 11.61 17.45
C PHE A 134 25.59 10.63 17.06
#